data_AF-A0A9D2STW8-F1
#
_entry.id   AF-A0A9D2STW8-F1
#
_cell.length_a   1.000
_cell.length_b   1.000
_cell.length_c   1.000
_cell.angle_alpha   90.00
_cell.angle_beta   90.00
_cell.angle_gamma   90.00
#
_symmetry.space_group_name_H-M   'P 1'
#
loop_
_entity.id
_entity.type
_entity.pdbx_description
1 polymer ?
#
loop_
_entity_poly.entity_id
_entity_poly.type
_entity_poly.pdbx_seq_one_letter_code
_entity_poly.pdbx_strand_id
1 'polypeptide(L)'
;LQAAITAAQAVAANDDATTAEVTDAITNLSNAIAGLESITLDTSALAHEIELVTEMVANIGNYVPSTVEGLADKLADAQNVLENATTQAEIDAATETLREARLNARTKADVSALEELIAYVNSLDLSAYTSASAQPVIQDLARANRMLANEEVTQEEVDNMVDALQASVDNLVEVNNSTNAEDTTNTAAAMQTGLFAGLLAASAGLVLMMRRRRAAK
;
A
#
# COMPACT_ATOMS: atom_id res chain seq x y z
N LEU A 1 16.44 12.99 -42.70
CA LEU A 1 17.17 14.27 -42.60
C LEU A 1 18.69 14.13 -42.80
N GLN A 2 19.41 13.32 -42.01
CA GLN A 2 20.89 13.24 -42.07
C GLN A 2 21.45 12.93 -43.47
N ALA A 3 20.85 11.98 -44.20
CA ALA A 3 21.26 11.68 -45.57
C ALA A 3 21.10 12.88 -46.54
N ALA A 4 20.04 13.68 -46.37
CA ALA A 4 19.81 14.89 -47.15
C ALA A 4 20.82 16.00 -46.78
N ILE A 5 21.18 16.12 -45.49
CA ILE A 5 22.24 17.03 -45.03
C ILE A 5 23.59 16.64 -45.64
N THR A 6 23.96 15.35 -45.58
CA THR A 6 25.21 14.85 -46.17
C THR A 6 25.25 15.09 -47.68
N ALA A 7 24.15 14.85 -48.40
CA ALA A 7 24.07 15.12 -49.84
C ALA A 7 24.20 16.62 -50.17
N ALA A 8 23.54 17.49 -49.39
CA ALA A 8 23.65 18.94 -49.58
C ALA A 8 25.07 19.46 -49.27
N GLN A 9 25.74 18.91 -48.26
CA GLN A 9 27.14 19.23 -47.95
C GLN A 9 28.09 18.81 -49.07
N ALA A 10 27.86 17.65 -49.71
CA ALA A 10 28.66 17.20 -50.84
C ALA A 10 28.51 18.12 -52.06
N VAL A 11 27.29 18.59 -52.35
CA VAL A 11 27.05 19.57 -53.42
C VAL A 11 27.67 20.92 -53.10
N ALA A 12 27.59 21.37 -51.83
CA ALA A 12 28.18 22.64 -51.40
C ALA A 12 29.72 22.65 -51.44
N ALA A 13 30.36 21.48 -51.35
CA ALA A 13 31.81 21.33 -51.43
C ALA A 13 32.34 21.13 -52.86
N ASN A 14 31.46 21.06 -53.86
CA ASN A 14 31.84 20.88 -55.25
C ASN A 14 31.94 22.26 -55.96
N ASP A 15 33.16 22.69 -56.25
CA ASP A 15 33.45 23.99 -56.91
C ASP A 15 32.83 24.09 -58.33
N ASP A 16 32.57 22.95 -58.98
CA ASP A 16 31.96 22.87 -60.31
C ASP A 16 30.45 22.56 -60.26
N ALA A 17 29.81 22.64 -59.08
CA ALA A 17 28.40 22.33 -58.92
C ALA A 17 27.52 23.18 -59.86
N THR A 18 26.66 22.49 -60.60
CA THR A 18 25.70 23.14 -61.49
C THR A 18 24.52 23.70 -60.69
N THR A 19 23.82 24.68 -61.28
CA THR A 19 22.59 25.22 -60.71
C THR A 19 21.50 24.16 -60.53
N ALA A 20 21.49 23.11 -61.36
CA ALA A 20 20.59 21.97 -61.22
C ALA A 20 20.90 21.14 -59.97
N GLU A 21 22.17 20.78 -59.74
CA GLU A 21 22.59 20.00 -58.57
C GLU A 21 22.33 20.75 -57.26
N VAL A 22 22.57 22.06 -57.23
CA VAL A 22 22.25 22.91 -56.07
C VAL A 22 20.74 22.97 -55.83
N THR A 23 19.93 23.07 -56.89
CA THR A 23 18.46 23.10 -56.77
C THR A 23 17.91 21.76 -56.27
N ASP A 24 18.45 20.64 -56.75
CA ASP A 24 18.06 19.30 -56.30
C ASP A 24 18.44 19.07 -54.84
N ALA A 25 19.63 19.52 -54.41
CA ALA A 25 20.05 19.46 -53.01
C ALA A 25 19.14 20.28 -52.09
N ILE A 26 18.79 21.51 -52.47
CA ILE A 26 17.85 22.36 -51.72
C ILE A 26 16.46 21.72 -51.65
N THR A 27 15.98 21.17 -52.77
CA THR A 27 14.67 20.51 -52.84
C THR A 27 14.63 19.26 -51.96
N ASN A 28 15.66 18.43 -52.00
CA ASN A 28 15.78 17.25 -51.14
C ASN A 28 15.88 17.62 -49.66
N LEU A 29 16.61 18.68 -49.31
CA LEU A 29 16.68 19.20 -47.95
C LEU A 29 15.30 19.72 -47.50
N SER A 30 14.64 20.51 -48.34
CA SER A 30 13.32 21.10 -48.06
C SER A 30 12.24 20.02 -47.91
N ASN A 31 12.24 18.99 -48.76
CA ASN A 31 11.33 17.85 -48.63
C ASN A 31 11.63 17.02 -47.37
N ALA A 32 12.91 16.85 -47.01
CA ALA A 32 13.28 16.17 -45.77
C ALA A 32 12.89 16.98 -44.52
N ILE A 33 12.92 18.31 -44.59
CA ILE A 33 12.45 19.23 -43.53
C ILE A 33 10.92 19.23 -43.46
N ALA A 34 10.23 19.38 -44.58
CA ALA A 34 8.76 19.32 -44.65
C ALA A 34 8.21 17.95 -44.22
N GLY A 35 8.95 16.88 -44.52
CA GLY A 35 8.63 15.53 -44.03
C GLY A 35 8.79 15.38 -42.51
N LEU A 36 9.62 16.19 -41.85
CA LEU A 36 9.65 16.29 -40.39
C LEU A 36 8.47 17.11 -39.87
N GLU A 37 8.09 18.17 -40.58
CA GLU A 37 6.98 19.06 -40.22
C GLU A 37 5.59 18.40 -40.37
N SER A 38 5.47 17.38 -41.24
CA SER A 38 4.24 16.60 -41.44
C SER A 38 4.05 15.43 -40.46
N ILE A 39 4.99 15.20 -39.52
CA ILE A 39 4.85 14.27 -38.41
C ILE A 39 4.83 15.11 -37.13
N THR A 40 3.72 15.80 -36.85
CA THR A 40 3.52 16.35 -35.50
C THR A 40 3.27 15.16 -34.57
N LEU A 41 4.31 14.69 -33.89
CA LEU A 41 4.18 13.69 -32.85
C LEU A 41 3.22 14.23 -31.78
N ASP A 42 2.23 13.44 -31.39
CA ASP A 42 1.31 13.80 -30.32
C ASP A 42 1.93 13.40 -28.99
N THR A 43 2.44 14.41 -28.27
CA THR A 43 3.07 14.26 -26.96
C THR A 43 2.13 14.58 -25.81
N SER A 44 0.88 14.96 -26.08
CA SER A 44 -0.03 15.49 -25.06
C SER A 44 -0.29 14.50 -23.90
N ALA A 45 -0.48 13.23 -24.23
CA ALA A 45 -0.68 12.17 -23.24
C ALA A 45 0.58 11.93 -22.37
N LEU A 46 1.76 11.93 -22.99
CA LEU A 46 3.03 11.76 -22.28
C LEU A 46 3.32 12.94 -21.35
N ALA A 47 3.11 14.17 -21.84
CA ALA A 47 3.32 15.39 -21.06
C ALA A 47 2.40 15.43 -19.82
N HIS A 48 1.13 15.04 -19.98
CA HIS A 48 0.20 14.96 -18.86
C HIS A 48 0.59 13.88 -17.84
N GLU A 49 1.06 12.72 -18.31
CA GLU A 49 1.52 11.64 -17.43
C GLU A 49 2.77 12.07 -16.64
N ILE A 50 3.71 12.77 -17.27
CA ILE A 50 4.89 13.36 -16.64
C ILE A 50 4.51 14.36 -15.55
N GLU A 51 3.53 15.25 -15.81
CA GLU A 51 3.03 16.21 -14.82
C GLU A 51 2.53 15.50 -13.56
N LEU A 52 1.62 14.52 -13.73
CA LEU A 52 1.04 13.76 -12.62
C LEU A 52 2.12 12.99 -11.83
N VAL A 53 3.02 12.29 -12.53
CA VAL A 53 4.08 11.52 -11.84
C VAL A 53 5.12 12.42 -11.19
N THR A 54 5.36 13.62 -11.72
CA THR A 54 6.23 14.62 -11.06
C THR A 54 5.65 15.02 -9.70
N GLU A 55 4.35 15.27 -9.61
CA GLU A 55 3.67 15.57 -8.35
C GLU A 55 3.74 14.38 -7.37
N MET A 56 3.59 13.16 -7.88
CA MET A 56 3.72 11.95 -7.06
C MET A 56 5.14 11.76 -6.52
N VAL A 57 6.17 11.98 -7.33
CA VAL A 57 7.58 11.91 -6.91
C VAL A 57 7.91 12.98 -5.86
N ALA A 58 7.34 14.18 -5.99
CA ALA A 58 7.48 15.22 -4.97
C ALA A 58 6.86 14.83 -3.61
N ASN A 59 5.84 13.95 -3.63
CA ASN A 59 5.10 13.46 -2.46
C ASN A 59 5.30 11.96 -2.22
N ILE A 60 6.47 11.41 -2.63
CA ILE A 60 6.71 9.97 -2.66
C ILE A 60 6.53 9.29 -1.30
N GLY A 61 6.78 10.02 -0.21
CA GLY A 61 6.63 9.54 1.17
C GLY A 61 5.19 9.18 1.58
N ASN A 62 4.19 9.63 0.82
CA ASN A 62 2.78 9.30 1.04
C ASN A 62 2.40 7.93 0.45
N TYR A 63 3.30 7.30 -0.30
CA TYR A 63 3.07 6.03 -0.97
C TYR A 63 3.81 4.89 -0.27
N VAL A 64 3.30 3.67 -0.46
CA VAL A 64 3.92 2.43 0.00
C VAL A 64 5.22 2.22 -0.80
N PRO A 65 6.40 2.14 -0.14
CA PRO A 65 7.69 2.14 -0.82
C PRO A 65 7.82 1.09 -1.94
N SER A 66 7.37 -0.14 -1.69
CA SER A 66 7.42 -1.22 -2.68
C SER A 66 6.63 -0.95 -3.97
N THR A 67 5.62 -0.08 -3.91
CA THR A 67 4.72 0.18 -5.04
C THR A 67 5.18 1.31 -5.95
N VAL A 68 6.14 2.11 -5.48
CA VAL A 68 6.70 3.26 -6.20
C VAL A 68 8.19 3.09 -6.52
N GLU A 69 8.70 1.87 -6.37
CA GLU A 69 10.09 1.53 -6.68
C GLU A 69 10.41 1.84 -8.15
N GLY A 70 11.46 2.63 -8.36
CA GLY A 70 11.89 3.06 -9.69
C GLY A 70 10.88 3.95 -10.43
N LEU A 71 9.93 4.60 -9.75
CA LEU A 71 9.02 5.57 -10.37
C LEU A 71 9.77 6.80 -10.89
N ALA A 72 10.79 7.27 -10.14
CA ALA A 72 11.63 8.40 -10.54
C ALA A 72 12.44 8.11 -11.81
N ASP A 73 12.95 6.89 -11.97
CA ASP A 73 13.69 6.49 -13.17
C ASP A 73 12.78 6.45 -14.40
N LYS A 74 11.57 5.88 -14.25
CA LYS A 74 10.56 5.87 -15.34
C LYS A 74 10.12 7.27 -15.73
N LEU A 75 10.02 8.19 -14.76
CA LEU A 75 9.77 9.61 -15.03
C LEU A 75 10.90 10.24 -15.84
N ALA A 76 12.16 9.98 -15.48
CA ALA A 76 13.32 10.48 -16.22
C ALA A 76 13.38 9.93 -17.65
N ASP A 77 13.09 8.64 -17.84
CA ASP A 77 13.01 8.01 -19.16
C ASP A 77 11.90 8.63 -20.00
N ALA A 78 10.72 8.87 -19.41
CA ALA A 78 9.60 9.53 -20.07
C ALA A 78 9.94 10.97 -20.50
N GLN A 79 10.63 11.74 -19.65
CA GLN A 79 11.11 13.08 -19.98
C GLN A 79 12.12 13.04 -21.14
N ASN A 80 13.01 12.05 -21.16
CA ASN A 80 13.95 11.87 -22.27
C ASN A 80 13.22 11.57 -23.59
N VAL A 81 12.19 10.71 -23.57
CA VAL A 81 11.37 10.40 -24.74
C VAL A 81 10.58 11.64 -25.20
N LEU A 82 10.04 12.43 -24.28
CA LEU A 82 9.33 13.68 -24.62
C LEU A 82 10.21 14.64 -25.44
N GLU A 83 11.49 14.71 -25.12
CA GLU A 83 12.46 15.60 -25.79
C GLU A 83 13.04 15.00 -27.08
N ASN A 84 13.22 13.68 -27.15
CA ASN A 84 14.06 13.04 -28.16
C ASN A 84 13.35 12.00 -29.05
N ALA A 85 12.06 11.72 -28.82
CA ALA A 85 11.33 10.75 -29.62
C ALA A 85 11.34 11.10 -31.11
N THR A 86 11.52 10.07 -31.94
CA THR A 86 11.48 10.20 -33.40
C THR A 86 10.23 9.56 -34.00
N THR A 87 9.49 8.79 -33.20
CA THR A 87 8.29 8.07 -33.62
C THR A 87 7.19 8.15 -32.58
N GLN A 88 5.93 8.05 -33.02
CA GLN A 88 4.78 8.01 -32.12
C GLN A 88 4.80 6.76 -31.22
N ALA A 89 5.32 5.63 -31.73
CA ALA A 89 5.41 4.38 -30.96
C ALA A 89 6.31 4.51 -29.72
N GLU A 90 7.40 5.30 -29.80
CA GLU A 90 8.25 5.58 -28.63
C GLU A 90 7.49 6.38 -27.57
N ILE A 91 6.71 7.38 -27.99
CA ILE A 91 5.89 8.21 -27.10
C ILE A 91 4.79 7.37 -26.45
N ASP A 92 4.07 6.57 -27.23
CA ASP A 92 2.99 5.71 -26.74
C ASP A 92 3.53 4.69 -25.72
N ALA A 93 4.69 4.09 -25.99
CA ALA A 93 5.33 3.13 -25.08
C ALA A 93 5.79 3.78 -23.76
N ALA A 94 6.39 4.97 -23.82
CA ALA A 94 6.79 5.72 -22.62
C ALA A 94 5.56 6.14 -21.80
N THR A 95 4.50 6.57 -22.48
CA THR A 95 3.23 6.95 -21.86
C THR A 95 2.63 5.77 -21.12
N GLU A 96 2.58 4.59 -21.74
CA GLU A 96 2.02 3.40 -21.10
C GLU A 96 2.87 2.94 -19.91
N THR A 97 4.19 2.91 -20.07
CA THR A 97 5.11 2.53 -18.98
C THR A 97 4.93 3.42 -17.75
N LEU A 98 4.87 4.74 -17.96
CA LEU A 98 4.71 5.69 -16.87
C LEU A 98 3.32 5.60 -16.23
N ARG A 99 2.28 5.41 -17.05
CA ARG A 99 0.90 5.19 -16.59
C ARG A 99 0.74 3.93 -15.75
N GLU A 100 1.30 2.80 -16.19
CA GLU A 100 1.27 1.55 -15.44
C GLU A 100 1.95 1.73 -14.08
N ALA A 101 3.13 2.37 -14.04
CA ALA A 101 3.81 2.66 -12.79
C ALA A 101 2.97 3.55 -11.86
N ARG A 102 2.33 4.58 -12.41
CA ARG A 102 1.42 5.46 -11.66
C ARG A 102 0.23 4.70 -11.07
N LEU A 103 -0.40 3.82 -11.86
CA LEU A 103 -1.56 3.05 -11.44
C LEU A 103 -1.23 1.96 -10.41
N ASN A 104 0.02 1.50 -10.37
CA ASN A 104 0.50 0.55 -9.37
C ASN A 104 0.83 1.21 -8.02
N ALA A 105 1.08 2.52 -7.99
CA ALA A 105 1.40 3.25 -6.77
C ALA A 105 0.21 3.22 -5.79
N ARG A 106 0.48 2.82 -4.54
CA ARG A 106 -0.53 2.76 -3.48
C ARG A 106 -0.18 3.75 -2.38
N THR A 107 -1.16 4.48 -1.87
CA THR A 107 -0.97 5.34 -0.70
C THR A 107 -0.78 4.51 0.57
N LYS A 108 -0.02 5.03 1.53
CA LYS A 108 0.13 4.41 2.85
C LYS A 108 -1.23 4.32 3.57
N ALA A 109 -1.36 3.34 4.45
CA ALA A 109 -2.53 3.23 5.33
C ALA A 109 -2.61 4.44 6.28
N ASP A 110 -3.83 4.84 6.63
CA ASP A 110 -4.07 5.82 7.69
C ASP A 110 -3.98 5.13 9.04
N VAL A 111 -3.01 5.57 9.86
CA VAL A 111 -2.72 5.03 11.19
C VAL A 111 -3.23 5.89 12.33
N SER A 112 -3.90 7.00 12.04
CA SER A 112 -4.25 8.03 13.05
C SER A 112 -5.07 7.45 14.20
N ALA A 113 -6.07 6.61 13.90
CA ALA A 113 -6.89 5.96 14.93
C ALA A 113 -6.09 5.00 15.82
N LEU A 114 -5.11 4.30 15.25
CA LEU A 114 -4.23 3.40 16.00
C LEU A 114 -3.29 4.18 16.92
N GLU A 115 -2.73 5.29 16.43
CA GLU A 115 -1.88 6.19 17.22
C GLU A 115 -2.65 6.80 18.41
N GLU A 116 -3.88 7.25 18.18
CA GLU A 116 -4.77 7.76 19.23
C GLU A 116 -5.07 6.70 20.30
N LEU A 117 -5.40 5.47 19.88
CA LEU A 117 -5.66 4.38 20.81
C LEU A 117 -4.41 3.99 21.60
N ILE A 118 -3.24 3.93 20.97
CA ILE A 118 -1.96 3.72 21.66
C ILE A 118 -1.70 4.81 22.70
N ALA A 119 -1.95 6.08 22.36
CA ALA A 119 -1.78 7.19 23.28
C ALA A 119 -2.73 7.07 24.49
N TYR A 120 -3.98 6.68 24.26
CA TYR A 120 -4.93 6.37 25.32
C TYR A 120 -4.43 5.23 26.22
N VAL A 121 -4.02 4.10 25.65
CA VAL A 121 -3.50 2.95 26.41
C VAL A 121 -2.28 3.32 27.24
N ASN A 122 -1.35 4.10 26.69
CA ASN A 122 -0.17 4.58 27.42
C ASN A 122 -0.51 5.53 28.57
N SER A 123 -1.69 6.16 28.56
CA SER A 123 -2.17 7.00 29.65
C SER A 123 -2.82 6.21 30.79
N LEU A 124 -3.15 4.93 30.57
CA LEU A 124 -3.74 4.06 31.59
C LEU A 124 -2.70 3.64 32.62
N ASP A 125 -3.08 3.70 33.90
CA ASP A 125 -2.33 3.04 34.95
C ASP A 125 -2.68 1.55 34.99
N LEU A 126 -1.92 0.74 34.24
CA LEU A 126 -2.13 -0.71 34.19
C LEU A 126 -1.95 -1.42 35.54
N SER A 127 -1.35 -0.78 36.55
CA SER A 127 -1.24 -1.35 37.90
C SER A 127 -2.57 -1.39 38.65
N ALA A 128 -3.56 -0.59 38.21
CA ALA A 128 -4.92 -0.63 38.74
C ALA A 128 -5.73 -1.84 38.27
N TYR A 129 -5.20 -2.64 37.34
CA TYR A 129 -5.87 -3.78 36.71
C TYR A 129 -5.20 -5.11 37.05
N THR A 130 -5.96 -6.20 36.94
CA THR A 130 -5.44 -7.55 37.15
C THR A 130 -4.43 -7.90 36.06
N SER A 131 -3.34 -8.57 36.44
CA SER A 131 -2.27 -8.95 35.51
C SER A 131 -2.78 -9.81 34.35
N ALA A 132 -3.78 -10.66 34.59
CA ALA A 132 -4.39 -11.50 33.55
C ALA A 132 -5.09 -10.66 32.46
N SER A 133 -5.80 -9.59 32.85
CA SER A 133 -6.49 -8.69 31.91
C SER A 133 -5.56 -7.68 31.24
N ALA A 134 -4.48 -7.26 31.91
CA ALA A 134 -3.50 -6.31 31.37
C ALA A 134 -2.52 -6.96 30.36
N GLN A 135 -2.28 -8.27 30.48
CA GLN A 135 -1.30 -8.97 29.65
C GLN A 135 -1.63 -8.94 28.14
N PRO A 136 -2.89 -9.13 27.68
CA PRO A 136 -3.26 -8.93 26.28
C PRO A 136 -3.00 -7.50 25.79
N VAL A 137 -3.37 -6.48 26.57
CA VAL A 137 -3.14 -5.07 26.22
C VAL A 137 -1.66 -4.79 25.97
N ILE A 138 -0.77 -5.30 26.82
CA ILE A 138 0.68 -5.13 26.64
C ILE A 138 1.18 -5.81 25.35
N GLN A 139 0.63 -6.97 25.00
CA GLN A 139 1.01 -7.69 23.78
C GLN A 139 0.51 -6.98 22.53
N ASP A 140 -0.73 -6.54 22.52
CA ASP A 140 -1.34 -5.84 21.39
C ASP A 140 -0.72 -4.46 21.20
N LEU A 141 -0.41 -3.75 22.29
CA LEU A 141 0.38 -2.51 22.24
C LEU A 141 1.76 -2.73 21.59
N ALA A 142 2.46 -3.82 21.93
CA ALA A 142 3.75 -4.14 21.32
C ALA A 142 3.61 -4.49 19.83
N ARG A 143 2.54 -5.18 19.43
CA ARG A 143 2.25 -5.47 18.02
C ARG A 143 1.90 -4.20 17.24
N ALA A 144 1.06 -3.33 17.81
CA ALA A 144 0.66 -2.06 17.22
C ALA A 144 1.87 -1.14 16.97
N ASN A 145 2.78 -1.02 17.94
CA ASN A 145 4.01 -0.24 17.76
C ASN A 145 4.92 -0.78 16.64
N ARG A 146 5.01 -2.12 16.48
CA ARG A 146 5.75 -2.71 15.35
C ARG A 146 5.07 -2.43 14.01
N MET A 147 3.75 -2.41 14.00
CA MET A 147 2.96 -2.09 12.80
C MET A 147 3.16 -0.64 12.38
N LEU A 148 3.18 0.32 13.31
CA LEU A 148 3.46 1.73 13.00
C LEU A 148 4.86 1.97 12.41
N ALA A 149 5.82 1.11 12.72
CA ALA A 149 7.16 1.17 12.15
C ALA A 149 7.28 0.51 10.76
N ASN A 150 6.22 -0.17 10.29
CA ASN A 150 6.20 -0.84 9.00
C ASN A 150 5.48 0.03 7.95
N GLU A 151 6.23 0.53 6.96
CA GLU A 151 5.68 1.38 5.89
C GLU A 151 4.86 0.60 4.84
N GLU A 152 4.86 -0.73 4.92
CA GLU A 152 4.16 -1.64 4.00
C GLU A 152 2.79 -2.09 4.51
N VAL A 153 2.33 -1.58 5.66
CA VAL A 153 1.06 -2.00 6.26
C VAL A 153 -0.13 -1.59 5.39
N THR A 154 -1.09 -2.50 5.30
CA THR A 154 -2.36 -2.24 4.62
C THR A 154 -3.39 -1.65 5.58
N GLN A 155 -4.39 -0.95 5.04
CA GLN A 155 -5.48 -0.41 5.86
C GLN A 155 -6.20 -1.51 6.63
N GLU A 156 -6.45 -2.66 6.01
CA GLU A 156 -7.09 -3.80 6.67
C GLU A 156 -6.29 -4.30 7.87
N GLU A 157 -4.96 -4.35 7.78
CA GLU A 157 -4.11 -4.74 8.92
C GLU A 157 -4.15 -3.72 10.05
N VAL A 158 -4.16 -2.43 9.72
CA VAL A 158 -4.29 -1.33 10.69
C VAL A 158 -5.64 -1.40 11.39
N ASP A 159 -6.74 -1.53 10.65
CA ASP A 159 -8.10 -1.61 11.18
C ASP A 159 -8.23 -2.83 12.12
N ASN A 160 -7.75 -3.99 11.70
CA ASN A 160 -7.72 -5.20 12.54
C ASN A 160 -6.90 -5.03 13.82
N MET A 161 -5.82 -4.23 13.77
CA MET A 161 -5.01 -3.92 14.96
C MET A 161 -5.74 -2.99 15.91
N VAL A 162 -6.44 -1.97 15.40
CA VAL A 162 -7.29 -1.08 16.19
C VAL A 162 -8.34 -1.90 16.93
N ASP A 163 -9.05 -2.78 16.22
CA ASP A 163 -10.07 -3.66 16.80
C ASP A 163 -9.50 -4.59 17.88
N ALA A 164 -8.34 -5.20 17.62
CA ALA A 164 -7.69 -6.08 18.59
C ALA A 164 -7.25 -5.34 19.86
N LEU A 165 -6.59 -4.19 19.70
CA LEU A 165 -6.14 -3.38 20.83
C LEU A 165 -7.35 -2.85 21.62
N GLN A 166 -8.39 -2.36 20.96
CA GLN A 166 -9.61 -1.88 21.63
C GLN A 166 -10.28 -3.02 22.41
N ALA A 167 -10.42 -4.21 21.82
CA ALA A 167 -11.01 -5.35 22.50
C ALA A 167 -10.19 -5.78 23.74
N SER A 168 -8.86 -5.72 23.68
CA SER A 168 -8.02 -6.03 24.85
C SER A 168 -8.22 -5.00 25.97
N VAL A 169 -8.37 -3.72 25.63
CA VAL A 169 -8.64 -2.62 26.56
C VAL A 169 -10.02 -2.76 27.19
N ASP A 170 -11.05 -3.07 26.42
CA ASP A 170 -12.42 -3.25 26.91
C ASP A 170 -12.55 -4.43 27.89
N ASN A 171 -11.64 -5.40 27.80
CA ASN A 171 -11.58 -6.57 28.68
C ASN A 171 -10.71 -6.36 29.95
N LEU A 172 -10.20 -5.15 30.18
CA LEU A 172 -9.48 -4.82 31.40
C LEU A 172 -10.37 -4.99 32.66
N VAL A 173 -9.83 -5.61 33.70
CA VAL A 173 -10.53 -5.85 34.97
C VAL A 173 -9.76 -5.19 36.11
N GLU A 174 -10.38 -4.24 36.80
CA GLU A 174 -9.76 -3.53 37.94
C GLU A 174 -9.48 -4.48 39.12
N VAL A 175 -8.37 -4.26 39.83
CA VAL A 175 -7.99 -5.02 41.04
C VAL A 175 -9.04 -4.92 42.14
N ASN A 176 -9.74 -3.79 42.25
CA ASN A 176 -10.78 -3.56 43.26
C ASN A 176 -12.15 -4.13 42.87
N ASN A 177 -12.33 -4.59 41.63
CA ASN A 177 -13.55 -5.23 41.16
C ASN A 177 -13.52 -6.77 41.32
N SER A 178 -12.67 -7.30 42.22
CA SER A 178 -12.68 -8.72 42.59
C SER A 178 -13.83 -9.13 43.54
N THR A 179 -14.90 -8.33 43.70
CA THR A 179 -16.06 -8.71 44.53
C THR A 179 -17.19 -9.40 43.77
N ASN A 180 -16.94 -10.03 42.62
CA ASN A 180 -17.87 -11.00 42.01
C ASN A 180 -17.15 -12.04 41.11
N ALA A 181 -16.00 -12.55 41.57
CA ALA A 181 -15.48 -13.82 41.07
C ALA A 181 -15.89 -14.90 42.08
N GLU A 182 -16.70 -15.84 41.61
CA GLU A 182 -17.11 -17.03 42.33
C GLU A 182 -15.91 -17.68 43.02
N ASP A 183 -16.00 -17.78 44.35
CA ASP A 183 -15.17 -18.61 45.20
C ASP A 183 -15.34 -20.08 44.78
N THR A 184 -14.55 -20.50 43.80
CA THR A 184 -14.24 -21.92 43.59
C THR A 184 -12.95 -22.23 44.33
N THR A 185 -13.12 -22.44 45.61
CA THR A 185 -12.12 -22.87 46.58
C THR A 185 -11.36 -24.10 46.06
N ASN A 186 -10.10 -23.94 45.67
CA ASN A 186 -9.18 -25.05 45.51
C ASN A 186 -8.71 -25.50 46.91
N THR A 187 -9.45 -26.41 47.53
CA THR A 187 -8.97 -27.15 48.72
C THR A 187 -8.50 -28.54 48.29
N ALA A 188 -7.25 -28.60 47.81
CA ALA A 188 -6.45 -29.83 47.78
C ALA A 188 -5.23 -29.69 48.70
N ALA A 189 -5.47 -29.25 49.95
CA ALA A 189 -4.46 -29.23 50.99
C ALA A 189 -5.10 -29.32 52.39
N ALA A 190 -5.94 -30.34 52.64
CA ALA A 190 -6.33 -30.73 53.99
C ALA A 190 -6.91 -32.16 54.01
N MET A 191 -6.07 -33.17 53.83
CA MET A 191 -6.36 -34.47 54.42
C MET A 191 -6.03 -34.38 55.91
N GLN A 192 -7.01 -34.03 56.76
CA GLN A 192 -7.29 -34.78 58.01
C GLN A 192 -8.54 -34.22 58.71
N THR A 193 -9.55 -35.09 58.85
CA THR A 193 -10.60 -35.13 59.89
C THR A 193 -11.63 -34.00 59.97
N GLY A 194 -12.89 -34.32 59.63
CA GLY A 194 -14.07 -33.73 60.29
C GLY A 194 -15.28 -33.46 59.40
N LEU A 195 -16.21 -34.43 59.33
CA LEU A 195 -17.65 -34.31 58.98
C LEU A 195 -18.06 -33.49 57.73
N PHE A 196 -18.38 -34.21 56.64
CA PHE A 196 -19.24 -33.73 55.56
C PHE A 196 -20.73 -33.93 55.94
N ALA A 197 -21.52 -32.86 55.91
CA ALA A 197 -22.98 -32.89 56.03
C ALA A 197 -23.63 -31.90 55.05
N GLY A 198 -24.59 -32.39 54.25
CA GLY A 198 -25.68 -31.62 53.60
C GLY A 198 -25.46 -31.24 52.13
N LEU A 199 -25.82 -32.05 51.13
CA LEU A 199 -27.16 -32.16 50.46
C LEU A 199 -27.71 -30.83 49.89
N LEU A 200 -27.79 -30.68 48.54
CA LEU A 200 -29.01 -30.72 47.66
C LEU A 200 -29.24 -29.30 47.05
N ALA A 201 -29.72 -29.05 45.83
CA ALA A 201 -30.52 -29.82 44.87
C ALA A 201 -30.31 -29.30 43.43
N ALA A 202 -30.69 -30.15 42.47
CA ALA A 202 -30.60 -29.98 41.03
C ALA A 202 -31.66 -29.02 40.42
N SER A 203 -31.32 -28.37 39.30
CA SER A 203 -32.06 -28.50 38.02
C SER A 203 -31.43 -27.64 36.91
N ALA A 204 -30.69 -28.28 36.01
CA ALA A 204 -30.31 -27.70 34.72
C ALA A 204 -31.37 -28.08 33.68
N GLY A 205 -32.07 -27.10 33.13
CA GLY A 205 -32.84 -27.25 31.90
C GLY A 205 -31.91 -27.06 30.70
N LEU A 206 -31.62 -28.13 29.97
CA LEU A 206 -30.97 -28.01 28.66
C LEU A 206 -31.67 -28.93 27.67
N VAL A 207 -32.40 -28.30 26.76
CA VAL A 207 -33.04 -28.88 25.58
C VAL A 207 -31.94 -29.29 24.62
N LEU A 208 -31.85 -30.59 24.30
CA LEU A 208 -31.10 -31.07 23.15
C LEU A 208 -31.98 -31.98 22.29
N MET A 209 -32.28 -31.43 21.12
CA MET A 209 -33.21 -31.90 20.10
C MET A 209 -32.74 -33.23 19.50
N MET A 210 -33.54 -34.29 19.63
CA MET A 210 -33.42 -35.50 18.81
C MET A 210 -34.45 -35.47 17.68
N ARG A 211 -34.02 -35.82 16.46
CA ARG A 211 -34.91 -36.48 15.50
C ARG A 211 -34.16 -37.58 14.73
N ARG A 212 -34.25 -38.80 15.26
CA ARG A 212 -34.03 -40.06 14.54
C ARG A 212 -35.27 -40.39 13.69
N ARG A 213 -35.09 -41.14 12.61
CA ARG A 213 -35.90 -42.34 12.34
C ARG A 213 -35.20 -43.26 11.32
N ARG A 214 -35.00 -44.52 11.71
CA ARG A 214 -34.80 -45.67 10.81
C ARG A 214 -35.89 -46.72 11.11
N ALA A 215 -36.39 -47.29 10.02
CA ALA A 215 -36.94 -48.63 9.79
C ALA A 215 -38.18 -49.10 10.58
N ALA A 216 -39.25 -49.34 9.81
CA ALA A 216 -40.32 -50.29 10.11
C ALA A 216 -39.96 -51.66 9.50
N LYS A 217 -40.38 -52.74 10.16
CA LYS A 217 -40.75 -54.01 9.54
C LYS A 217 -42.26 -54.00 9.34
#